data_AF-A0A2R6IYT9-F1
#
_entry.id   AF-A0A2R6IYT9-F1
#
_cell.length_a   1.000
_cell.length_b   1.000
_cell.length_c   1.000
_cell.angle_alpha   90.00
_cell.angle_beta   90.00
_cell.angle_gamma   90.00
#
_symmetry.space_group_name_H-M   'P 1'
#
loop_
_entity.id
_entity.type
_entity.pdbx_description
1 polymer ?
#
loop_
_entity_poly.entity_id
_entity_poly.type
_entity_poly.pdbx_seq_one_letter_code
_entity_poly.pdbx_strand_id
1 'polypeptide(L)'
;MDERRRRVLRATGLALATGLAGCGGDGDANTDGEPGDGEAGDTPSPTGTASPTATEPDDSTPTATDGGGNSTTPTPAPTESGADPTPTPTPGGAVDLVIESEGFSAWVLAEDESGEVAPTDESNPTMTFGVGTRYAVENNGWDTHPFALRAADDSPLLSQSADGSYEDDDAVDWVDDGGTFAFTMTDDLAADLNHYICTVHSSMRGEAEAN
;
A
#
# COMPACT_ATOMS: atom_id res chain seq x y z
N MET A 1 -21.79 32.54 -16.67
CA MET A 1 -22.11 32.06 -18.03
C MET A 1 -20.86 32.22 -18.85
N ASP A 2 -20.62 31.27 -19.75
CA ASP A 2 -19.42 31.02 -20.58
C ASP A 2 -18.24 30.35 -19.83
N GLU A 3 -17.55 29.34 -20.34
CA GLU A 3 -17.59 28.61 -21.61
C GLU A 3 -16.70 27.35 -21.48
N ARG A 4 -16.83 26.39 -22.41
CA ARG A 4 -15.95 25.21 -22.67
C ARG A 4 -16.26 23.89 -21.94
N ARG A 5 -17.41 23.30 -22.28
CA ARG A 5 -17.55 21.84 -22.36
C ARG A 5 -17.63 21.41 -23.83
N ARG A 6 -16.50 20.97 -24.38
CA ARG A 6 -16.44 20.13 -25.59
C ARG A 6 -15.41 19.03 -25.38
N ARG A 7 -15.79 17.99 -24.63
CA ARG A 7 -15.09 16.70 -24.68
C ARG A 7 -15.46 16.04 -26.01
N VAL A 8 -14.48 15.95 -26.90
CA VAL A 8 -14.58 15.23 -28.17
C VAL A 8 -14.37 13.76 -27.87
N LEU A 9 -15.45 12.99 -27.87
CA LEU A 9 -15.40 11.52 -27.92
C LEU A 9 -14.84 11.11 -29.29
N ARG A 10 -13.60 10.64 -29.33
CA ARG A 10 -13.08 9.82 -30.42
C ARG A 10 -13.12 8.36 -29.98
N ALA A 11 -14.30 7.76 -30.15
CA ALA A 11 -14.39 6.33 -30.42
C ALA A 11 -13.93 6.10 -31.86
N THR A 12 -13.17 5.02 -32.11
CA THR A 12 -13.24 4.07 -33.25
C THR A 12 -11.85 3.48 -33.48
N GLY A 13 -11.71 2.15 -33.45
CA GLY A 13 -10.59 1.48 -34.11
C GLY A 13 -10.16 0.12 -33.58
N LEU A 14 -11.07 -0.82 -33.34
CA LEU A 14 -10.69 -2.22 -33.17
C LEU A 14 -10.28 -2.79 -34.54
N ALA A 15 -9.00 -3.13 -34.72
CA ALA A 15 -8.53 -3.89 -35.88
C ALA A 15 -8.21 -5.32 -35.44
N LEU A 16 -9.14 -6.24 -35.72
CA LEU A 16 -8.91 -7.69 -35.64
C LEU A 16 -8.06 -8.11 -36.85
N ALA A 17 -6.82 -8.50 -36.62
CA ALA A 17 -5.99 -9.19 -37.60
C ALA A 17 -5.96 -10.70 -37.28
N THR A 18 -6.89 -11.45 -37.86
CA THR A 18 -6.82 -12.92 -37.96
C THR A 18 -5.80 -13.32 -39.03
N GLY A 19 -4.67 -13.89 -38.62
CA GLY A 19 -3.72 -14.58 -39.49
C GLY A 19 -3.83 -16.10 -39.33
N LEU A 20 -4.18 -16.79 -40.42
CA LEU A 20 -4.25 -18.24 -40.55
C LEU A 20 -2.94 -18.81 -41.14
N ALA A 21 -2.61 -20.03 -40.69
CA ALA A 21 -1.91 -21.13 -41.39
C ALA A 21 -0.37 -21.24 -41.40
N GLY A 22 0.08 -22.44 -40.99
CA GLY A 22 1.39 -23.07 -41.20
C GLY A 22 1.72 -23.98 -40.00
N CYS A 23 1.36 -25.26 -39.91
CA CYS A 23 1.59 -26.43 -40.78
C CYS A 23 3.07 -26.75 -41.03
N GLY A 24 3.56 -27.82 -40.38
CA GLY A 24 4.70 -28.63 -40.82
C GLY A 24 5.83 -28.77 -39.80
N GLY A 25 5.94 -29.94 -39.17
CA GLY A 25 7.10 -30.28 -38.33
C GLY A 25 6.96 -31.56 -37.51
N ASP A 26 6.71 -32.70 -38.17
CA ASP A 26 6.93 -34.03 -37.62
C ASP A 26 8.41 -34.24 -37.25
N GLY A 27 8.68 -34.90 -36.12
CA GLY A 27 10.04 -35.22 -35.68
C GLY A 27 10.11 -35.99 -34.37
N ASP A 28 9.77 -37.27 -34.46
CA ASP A 28 10.39 -38.43 -33.81
C ASP A 28 10.56 -38.49 -32.28
N ALA A 29 9.76 -39.40 -31.74
CA ALA A 29 10.04 -40.38 -30.69
C ALA A 29 11.49 -40.43 -30.15
N ASN A 30 11.60 -40.30 -28.83
CA ASN A 30 12.35 -41.27 -28.05
C ASN A 30 11.58 -41.64 -26.78
N THR A 31 11.58 -42.94 -26.56
CA THR A 31 10.84 -43.72 -25.59
C THR A 31 11.62 -43.88 -24.28
N ASP A 32 10.85 -44.22 -23.25
CA ASP A 32 11.19 -45.02 -22.07
C ASP A 32 12.04 -44.39 -20.95
N GLY A 33 11.39 -44.20 -19.80
CA GLY A 33 12.00 -43.89 -18.52
C GLY A 33 11.01 -43.91 -17.36
N GLU A 34 10.60 -45.13 -16.97
CA GLU A 34 10.13 -45.60 -15.64
C GLU A 34 9.06 -44.82 -14.83
N PRO A 35 7.97 -45.51 -14.41
CA PRO A 35 7.12 -45.04 -13.33
C PRO A 35 7.77 -45.38 -11.97
N GLY A 36 8.21 -44.34 -11.26
CA GLY A 36 8.58 -44.44 -9.86
C GLY A 36 7.33 -44.47 -8.98
N ASP A 37 6.90 -45.66 -8.57
CA ASP A 37 6.02 -45.87 -7.44
C ASP A 37 6.72 -45.39 -6.16
N GLY A 38 6.22 -44.32 -5.56
CA GLY A 38 6.78 -43.70 -4.36
C GLY A 38 5.70 -43.27 -3.38
N GLU A 39 5.27 -44.24 -2.59
CA GLU A 39 4.77 -44.16 -1.21
C GLU A 39 3.85 -42.99 -0.79
N ALA A 40 2.62 -43.38 -0.48
CA ALA A 40 1.71 -42.67 0.40
C ALA A 40 2.36 -42.48 1.79
N GLY A 41 2.72 -41.23 2.10
CA GLY A 41 3.09 -40.80 3.45
C GLY A 41 1.86 -40.27 4.19
N ASP A 42 1.44 -41.03 5.20
CA ASP A 42 0.45 -40.70 6.22
C ASP A 42 0.40 -39.22 6.64
N THR A 43 -0.78 -38.62 6.51
CA THR A 43 -1.13 -37.35 7.15
C THR A 43 -1.75 -37.64 8.51
N PRO A 44 -1.05 -37.41 9.65
CA PRO A 44 -1.74 -37.42 10.93
C PRO A 44 -2.59 -36.16 11.06
N SER A 45 -3.90 -36.38 11.14
CA SER A 45 -4.90 -35.40 11.51
C SER A 45 -4.73 -34.98 12.98
N PRO A 46 -4.49 -33.70 13.32
CA PRO A 46 -4.71 -33.24 14.68
C PRO A 46 -6.21 -32.96 14.88
N THR A 47 -6.89 -33.92 15.50
CA THR A 47 -8.14 -33.68 16.21
C THR A 47 -7.81 -32.94 17.51
N GLY A 48 -8.26 -31.70 17.63
CA GLY A 48 -7.98 -30.84 18.78
C GLY A 48 -9.09 -29.84 19.05
N THR A 49 -10.31 -30.34 19.23
CA THR A 49 -11.41 -29.58 19.84
C THR A 49 -11.10 -29.35 21.33
N ALA A 50 -10.81 -28.10 21.70
CA ALA A 50 -10.97 -27.62 23.06
C ALA A 50 -11.34 -26.13 23.04
N SER A 51 -12.63 -25.86 23.09
CA SER A 51 -13.18 -24.67 23.76
C SER A 51 -13.44 -25.12 25.20
N PRO A 52 -13.01 -24.35 26.23
CA PRO A 52 -13.95 -23.36 26.75
C PRO A 52 -13.32 -22.13 27.43
N THR A 53 -14.22 -21.18 27.71
CA THR A 53 -14.30 -20.36 28.94
C THR A 53 -14.12 -18.88 28.70
N ALA A 54 -15.26 -18.21 28.62
CA ALA A 54 -15.44 -16.80 28.88
C ALA A 54 -14.87 -16.42 30.26
N THR A 55 -14.23 -15.26 30.35
CA THR A 55 -14.13 -14.50 31.59
C THR A 55 -14.39 -13.04 31.23
N GLU A 56 -15.35 -12.48 31.95
CA GLU A 56 -15.94 -11.15 31.80
C GLU A 56 -14.94 -10.00 32.06
N PRO A 57 -15.27 -8.77 31.63
CA PRO A 57 -14.44 -7.59 31.85
C PRO A 57 -14.50 -7.13 33.31
N ASP A 58 -13.34 -6.89 33.92
CA ASP A 58 -13.26 -6.14 35.17
C ASP A 58 -13.45 -4.65 34.89
N ASP A 59 -14.66 -4.20 35.21
CA ASP A 59 -15.02 -2.83 35.54
C ASP A 59 -14.21 -2.37 36.76
N SER A 60 -13.46 -1.28 36.61
CA SER A 60 -13.02 -0.49 37.76
C SER A 60 -12.91 0.97 37.36
N THR A 61 -14.06 1.64 37.49
CA THR A 61 -14.15 3.09 37.64
C THR A 61 -13.76 3.49 39.08
N PRO A 62 -12.74 4.34 39.30
CA PRO A 62 -12.68 5.15 40.50
C PRO A 62 -13.29 6.54 40.28
N THR A 63 -14.27 6.82 41.15
CA THR A 63 -14.99 8.08 41.34
C THR A 63 -14.08 9.24 41.75
N ALA A 64 -14.46 10.43 41.30
CA ALA A 64 -13.91 11.74 41.65
C ALA A 64 -13.79 12.00 43.16
N THR A 65 -12.79 12.80 43.55
CA THR A 65 -12.77 13.53 44.82
C THR A 65 -12.49 15.00 44.55
N ASP A 66 -13.47 15.82 44.91
CA ASP A 66 -13.42 17.27 45.00
C ASP A 66 -12.70 17.71 46.29
N GLY A 67 -11.98 18.83 46.24
CA GLY A 67 -11.20 19.35 47.36
C GLY A 67 -10.56 20.69 47.01
N GLY A 68 -11.32 21.76 47.18
CA GLY A 68 -10.95 23.12 46.79
C GLY A 68 -9.89 23.82 47.64
N GLY A 69 -9.43 24.94 47.07
CA GLY A 69 -8.94 26.13 47.79
C GLY A 69 -7.49 26.08 48.28
N ASN A 70 -6.59 26.86 47.67
CA ASN A 70 -6.43 28.26 48.03
C ASN A 70 -5.48 29.00 47.08
N SER A 71 -5.81 30.28 46.87
CA SER A 71 -5.08 31.26 46.09
C SER A 71 -3.85 31.77 46.85
N THR A 72 -2.65 31.69 46.25
CA THR A 72 -1.52 32.57 46.56
C THR A 72 -0.66 32.85 45.33
N THR A 73 -0.76 34.10 44.86
CA THR A 73 0.34 34.97 44.36
C THR A 73 0.98 34.65 42.99
N PRO A 74 1.07 35.65 42.08
CA PRO A 74 1.57 35.47 40.72
C PRO A 74 3.10 35.29 40.66
N THR A 75 3.54 34.22 40.00
CA THR A 75 4.90 34.03 39.52
C THR A 75 5.08 34.85 38.23
N PRO A 76 6.17 35.64 38.08
CA PRO A 76 6.42 36.36 36.84
C PRO A 76 6.69 35.38 35.70
N ALA A 77 6.07 35.68 34.56
CA ALA A 77 6.21 34.96 33.30
C ALA A 77 7.69 34.76 32.92
N PRO A 78 8.12 33.55 32.51
CA PRO A 78 9.22 33.48 31.58
C PRO A 78 8.75 34.10 30.26
N THR A 79 9.53 35.08 29.78
CA THR A 79 9.49 35.50 28.38
C THR A 79 9.93 34.31 27.54
N GLU A 80 9.00 33.43 27.18
CA GLU A 80 9.22 32.45 26.13
C GLU A 80 9.13 33.21 24.80
N SER A 81 10.34 33.52 24.31
CA SER A 81 10.68 33.68 22.91
C SER A 81 9.66 32.95 22.03
N GLY A 82 8.95 33.72 21.20
CA GLY A 82 7.87 33.22 20.36
C GLY A 82 8.26 31.91 19.68
N ALA A 83 7.63 30.83 20.12
CA ALA A 83 7.43 29.68 19.27
C ALA A 83 6.60 30.19 18.09
N ASP A 84 7.26 30.28 16.94
CA ASP A 84 6.58 30.35 15.65
C ASP A 84 5.48 29.27 15.69
N PRO A 85 4.19 29.58 15.49
CA PRO A 85 3.21 28.52 15.40
C PRO A 85 3.67 27.58 14.29
N THR A 86 4.00 26.34 14.65
CA THR A 86 4.15 25.26 13.68
C THR A 86 2.96 25.39 12.74
N PRO A 87 3.18 25.62 11.43
CA PRO A 87 2.06 25.74 10.52
C PRO A 87 1.27 24.45 10.66
N THR A 88 0.01 24.54 11.11
CA THR A 88 -0.94 23.46 10.89
C THR A 88 -0.92 23.22 9.39
N PRO A 89 -0.52 22.04 8.89
CA PRO A 89 -0.58 21.78 7.47
C PRO A 89 -2.02 22.04 7.08
N THR A 90 -2.22 23.07 6.25
CA THR A 90 -3.43 23.14 5.46
C THR A 90 -3.48 21.81 4.73
N PRO A 91 -4.61 21.08 4.69
CA PRO A 91 -4.74 19.93 3.82
C PRO A 91 -4.47 20.42 2.39
N GLY A 92 -3.21 20.33 1.97
CA GLY A 92 -2.85 20.27 0.57
C GLY A 92 -3.57 19.04 0.06
N GLY A 93 -4.18 19.14 -1.12
CA GLY A 93 -4.80 17.98 -1.74
C GLY A 93 -3.85 16.78 -1.73
N ALA A 94 -4.41 15.58 -1.70
CA ALA A 94 -3.60 14.40 -1.98
C ALA A 94 -3.05 14.51 -3.41
N VAL A 95 -1.86 13.96 -3.64
CA VAL A 95 -1.34 13.69 -4.98
C VAL A 95 -2.00 12.41 -5.47
N ASP A 96 -2.79 12.51 -6.53
CA ASP A 96 -3.46 11.36 -7.13
C ASP A 96 -2.49 10.57 -8.03
N LEU A 97 -2.39 9.26 -7.78
CA LEU A 97 -1.60 8.30 -8.56
C LEU A 97 -2.49 7.15 -9.04
N VAL A 98 -2.16 6.60 -10.21
CA VAL A 98 -2.77 5.35 -10.70
C VAL A 98 -1.67 4.35 -10.99
N ILE A 99 -1.73 3.18 -10.37
CA ILE A 99 -0.83 2.06 -10.65
C ILE A 99 -1.57 0.93 -11.35
N GLU A 100 -0.85 0.25 -12.24
CA GLU A 100 -1.34 -0.90 -13.00
C GLU A 100 -0.35 -2.06 -12.91
N SER A 101 -0.85 -3.27 -13.16
CA SER A 101 -0.03 -4.48 -13.25
C SER A 101 0.25 -4.86 -14.70
N GLU A 102 1.51 -5.05 -15.07
CA GLU A 102 1.88 -5.73 -16.31
C GLU A 102 1.80 -7.25 -16.11
N GLY A 103 0.57 -7.77 -16.12
CA GLY A 103 0.31 -9.15 -15.71
C GLY A 103 0.91 -9.43 -14.33
N PHE A 104 1.76 -10.47 -14.24
CA PHE A 104 2.43 -10.86 -12.98
C PHE A 104 3.88 -10.38 -12.88
N SER A 105 4.36 -9.60 -13.86
CA SER A 105 5.79 -9.30 -14.00
C SER A 105 6.22 -7.99 -13.36
N ALA A 106 5.42 -6.93 -13.44
CA ALA A 106 5.82 -5.62 -12.96
C ALA A 106 4.64 -4.75 -12.51
N TRP A 107 4.94 -3.80 -11.64
CA TRP A 107 4.12 -2.60 -11.41
C TRP A 107 4.46 -1.53 -12.43
N VAL A 108 3.46 -0.76 -12.85
CA VAL A 108 3.62 0.40 -13.72
C VAL A 108 2.86 1.57 -13.09
N LEU A 109 3.48 2.75 -13.08
CA LEU A 109 2.78 3.99 -12.79
C LEU A 109 2.10 4.46 -14.09
N ALA A 110 0.77 4.42 -14.13
CA ALA A 110 -0.01 4.82 -15.30
C ALA A 110 -0.33 6.32 -15.28
N GLU A 111 -0.61 6.87 -14.10
CA GLU A 111 -0.86 8.30 -13.92
C GLU A 111 -0.14 8.81 -12.66
N ASP A 112 0.43 10.00 -12.78
CA ASP A 112 1.03 10.77 -11.69
C ASP A 112 0.61 12.23 -11.85
N GLU A 113 -0.28 12.71 -10.99
CA GLU A 113 -0.77 14.10 -11.06
C GLU A 113 0.36 15.12 -10.82
N SER A 114 1.33 14.77 -9.97
CA SER A 114 2.47 15.63 -9.69
C SER A 114 3.50 15.64 -10.83
N GLY A 115 3.66 14.50 -11.50
CA GLY A 115 4.71 14.23 -12.48
C GLY A 115 6.11 14.14 -11.87
N GLU A 116 6.20 13.92 -10.56
CA GLU A 116 7.45 13.92 -9.78
C GLU A 116 7.73 12.58 -9.09
N VAL A 117 6.75 11.67 -8.98
CA VAL A 117 6.89 10.42 -8.21
C VAL A 117 7.70 9.39 -8.96
N ALA A 118 7.38 9.12 -10.24
CA ALA A 118 8.15 8.20 -11.08
C ALA A 118 7.85 8.42 -12.57
N PRO A 119 8.69 7.92 -13.49
CA PRO A 119 8.34 7.82 -14.90
C PRO A 119 7.08 6.97 -15.09
N THR A 120 6.15 7.45 -15.92
CA THR A 120 4.97 6.67 -16.32
C THR A 120 5.31 5.64 -17.39
N ASP A 121 4.53 4.56 -17.47
CA ASP A 121 4.67 3.50 -18.48
C ASP A 121 6.01 2.73 -18.44
N GLU A 122 6.75 2.81 -17.34
CA GLU A 122 7.96 2.02 -17.10
C GLU A 122 7.67 0.86 -16.14
N SER A 123 8.30 -0.28 -16.38
CA SER A 123 8.18 -1.46 -15.52
C SER A 123 9.02 -1.31 -14.25
N ASN A 124 8.38 -1.49 -13.08
CA ASN A 124 8.97 -1.39 -11.76
C ASN A 124 9.85 -0.12 -11.57
N PRO A 125 9.32 1.09 -11.85
CA PRO A 125 10.13 2.31 -11.76
C PRO A 125 10.48 2.59 -10.30
N THR A 126 11.60 3.28 -10.05
CA THR A 126 11.84 3.84 -8.72
C THR A 126 10.78 4.90 -8.42
N MET A 127 10.08 4.77 -7.30
CA MET A 127 9.10 5.75 -6.83
C MET A 127 9.72 6.63 -5.75
N THR A 128 9.59 7.94 -5.88
CA THR A 128 10.07 8.91 -4.89
C THR A 128 8.90 9.71 -4.31
N PHE A 129 8.73 9.67 -2.99
CA PHE A 129 7.63 10.31 -2.28
C PHE A 129 8.11 11.51 -1.45
N GLY A 130 7.45 12.66 -1.58
CA GLY A 130 7.76 13.84 -0.78
C GLY A 130 7.30 13.70 0.66
N VAL A 131 8.20 13.93 1.62
CA VAL A 131 7.86 13.90 3.04
C VAL A 131 6.81 14.98 3.37
N GLY A 132 5.83 14.61 4.19
CA GLY A 132 4.66 15.41 4.54
C GLY A 132 3.56 15.44 3.46
N THR A 133 3.76 14.77 2.32
CA THR A 133 2.78 14.71 1.23
C THR A 133 1.80 13.57 1.45
N ARG A 134 0.51 13.83 1.21
CA ARG A 134 -0.52 12.81 1.16
C ARG A 134 -0.66 12.29 -0.27
N TYR A 135 -0.71 10.98 -0.42
CA TYR A 135 -0.92 10.29 -1.69
C TYR A 135 -2.25 9.55 -1.64
N ALA A 136 -2.99 9.58 -2.76
CA ALA A 136 -4.15 8.74 -3.00
C ALA A 136 -3.87 7.91 -4.25
N VAL A 137 -3.86 6.59 -4.11
CA VAL A 137 -3.39 5.66 -5.14
C VAL A 137 -4.53 4.73 -5.54
N GLU A 138 -4.93 4.78 -6.81
CA GLU A 138 -5.81 3.78 -7.42
C GLU A 138 -4.97 2.59 -7.89
N ASN A 139 -5.24 1.41 -7.35
CA ASN A 139 -4.59 0.16 -7.74
C ASN A 139 -5.51 -0.64 -8.67
N ASN A 140 -5.33 -0.46 -9.98
CA ASN A 140 -6.12 -1.16 -11.00
C ASN A 140 -5.83 -2.67 -11.08
N GLY A 141 -4.83 -3.18 -10.34
CA GLY A 141 -4.51 -4.61 -10.23
C GLY A 141 -4.93 -5.26 -8.92
N TRP A 142 -5.59 -4.53 -8.01
CA TRP A 142 -5.79 -4.87 -6.60
C TRP A 142 -6.19 -6.33 -6.31
N ASP A 143 -7.19 -6.87 -7.02
CA ASP A 143 -7.80 -8.16 -6.72
C ASP A 143 -6.83 -9.35 -6.78
N THR A 144 -5.81 -9.23 -7.64
CA THR A 144 -4.78 -10.26 -7.84
C THR A 144 -3.38 -9.74 -7.46
N HIS A 145 -3.23 -8.42 -7.30
CA HIS A 145 -1.97 -7.75 -7.04
C HIS A 145 -2.08 -6.76 -5.87
N PRO A 146 -2.10 -7.23 -4.62
CA PRO A 146 -2.00 -6.35 -3.48
C PRO A 146 -0.67 -5.58 -3.46
N PHE A 147 -0.72 -4.27 -3.29
CA PHE A 147 0.47 -3.42 -3.17
C PHE A 147 0.94 -3.33 -1.71
N ALA A 148 2.26 -3.19 -1.51
CA ALA A 148 2.83 -2.90 -0.20
C ALA A 148 4.12 -2.09 -0.31
N LEU A 149 4.31 -1.14 0.62
CA LEU A 149 5.59 -0.51 0.94
C LEU A 149 6.31 -1.31 2.03
N ARG A 150 7.63 -1.43 1.92
CA ARG A 150 8.45 -2.35 2.70
C ARG A 150 9.71 -1.68 3.22
N ALA A 151 10.11 -2.13 4.41
CA ALA A 151 11.40 -1.84 4.99
C ALA A 151 12.52 -2.62 4.30
N ALA A 152 13.78 -2.28 4.61
CA ALA A 152 14.95 -2.96 4.05
C ALA A 152 15.05 -4.46 4.39
N ASP A 153 14.38 -4.91 5.46
CA ASP A 153 14.31 -6.32 5.88
C ASP A 153 13.03 -7.04 5.38
N ASP A 154 12.32 -6.46 4.41
CA ASP A 154 11.03 -6.90 3.86
C ASP A 154 9.84 -6.84 4.85
N SER A 155 10.00 -6.25 6.04
CA SER A 155 8.85 -5.99 6.94
C SER A 155 7.83 -5.04 6.28
N PRO A 156 6.52 -5.31 6.41
CA PRO A 156 5.49 -4.44 5.85
C PRO A 156 5.43 -3.11 6.61
N LEU A 157 5.52 -2.01 5.88
CA LEU A 157 5.31 -0.67 6.43
C LEU A 157 3.85 -0.26 6.27
N LEU A 158 3.36 -0.38 5.03
CA LEU A 158 1.97 -0.21 4.60
C LEU A 158 1.67 -1.32 3.59
N SER A 159 0.54 -1.98 3.70
CA SER A 159 0.27 -3.18 2.91
C SER A 159 -1.22 -3.43 2.80
N GLN A 160 -1.69 -3.58 1.58
CA GLN A 160 -3.11 -3.79 1.36
C GLN A 160 -3.59 -5.23 1.72
N SER A 161 -2.68 -6.22 1.85
CA SER A 161 -3.06 -7.63 2.13
C SER A 161 -2.58 -8.20 3.46
N ALA A 162 -1.92 -7.39 4.28
CA ALA A 162 -1.35 -7.79 5.57
C ALA A 162 -1.04 -6.53 6.38
N ASP A 163 -1.07 -6.62 7.71
CA ASP A 163 -0.87 -5.46 8.58
C ASP A 163 0.56 -4.91 8.45
N GLY A 164 0.67 -3.61 8.20
CA GLY A 164 1.89 -2.82 8.19
C GLY A 164 2.17 -2.10 9.51
N SER A 165 3.43 -1.82 9.82
CA SER A 165 3.82 -1.21 11.09
C SER A 165 3.36 0.25 11.27
N TYR A 166 2.97 0.93 10.19
CA TYR A 166 2.59 2.35 10.17
C TYR A 166 1.09 2.58 9.94
N GLU A 167 0.29 1.53 9.80
CA GLU A 167 -1.13 1.64 9.45
C GLU A 167 -2.02 2.17 10.59
N ASP A 168 -1.58 1.96 11.84
CA ASP A 168 -2.24 2.51 13.05
C ASP A 168 -1.72 3.92 13.44
N ASP A 169 -0.79 4.50 12.67
CA ASP A 169 -0.27 5.83 12.94
C ASP A 169 -1.21 6.92 12.40
N ASP A 170 -1.82 7.68 13.32
CA ASP A 170 -2.72 8.80 13.02
C ASP A 170 -2.09 9.85 12.07
N ALA A 171 -0.76 10.03 12.08
CA ALA A 171 -0.07 10.98 11.22
C ALA A 171 0.10 10.46 9.78
N VAL A 172 0.21 9.13 9.62
CA VAL A 172 0.24 8.48 8.30
C VAL A 172 -1.16 8.50 7.70
N ASP A 173 -2.22 8.44 8.51
CA ASP A 173 -3.62 8.50 8.06
C ASP A 173 -3.86 7.49 6.92
N TRP A 174 -3.45 6.23 7.19
CA TRP A 174 -3.61 5.11 6.27
C TRP A 174 -5.10 4.80 6.05
N VAL A 175 -5.50 4.70 4.79
CA VAL A 175 -6.84 4.27 4.38
C VAL A 175 -6.68 3.26 3.26
N ASP A 176 -7.38 2.13 3.33
CA ASP A 176 -7.44 1.14 2.28
C ASP A 176 -8.88 0.65 2.09
N ASP A 177 -9.46 0.93 0.92
CA ASP A 177 -10.77 0.44 0.49
C ASP A 177 -10.63 -0.70 -0.55
N GLY A 178 -9.41 -1.24 -0.69
CA GLY A 178 -9.02 -2.28 -1.63
C GLY A 178 -8.56 -1.71 -2.97
N GLY A 179 -9.50 -1.24 -3.80
CA GLY A 179 -9.15 -0.69 -5.12
C GLY A 179 -8.38 0.63 -5.05
N THR A 180 -8.42 1.29 -3.89
CA THR A 180 -7.76 2.57 -3.64
C THR A 180 -7.21 2.56 -2.23
N PHE A 181 -6.00 3.10 -2.06
CA PHE A 181 -5.42 3.35 -0.75
C PHE A 181 -4.85 4.77 -0.68
N ALA A 182 -4.73 5.31 0.54
CA ALA A 182 -4.17 6.63 0.76
C ALA A 182 -3.30 6.64 2.01
N PHE A 183 -2.24 7.46 1.98
CA PHE A 183 -1.31 7.59 3.09
C PHE A 183 -0.56 8.91 3.01
N THR A 184 -0.06 9.37 4.14
CA THR A 184 0.85 10.52 4.26
C THR A 184 2.26 10.01 4.48
N MET A 185 3.21 10.47 3.65
CA MET A 185 4.61 10.11 3.80
C MET A 185 5.23 10.87 4.99
N THR A 186 5.09 10.36 6.21
CA THR A 186 5.70 10.97 7.41
C THR A 186 7.22 10.80 7.44
N ASP A 187 7.94 11.59 8.25
CA ASP A 187 9.39 11.45 8.43
C ASP A 187 9.81 10.04 8.88
N ASP A 188 9.08 9.42 9.81
CA ASP A 188 9.41 8.09 10.34
C ASP A 188 9.18 6.99 9.28
N LEU A 189 8.03 7.02 8.60
CA LEU A 189 7.76 6.13 7.45
C LEU A 189 8.83 6.29 6.36
N ALA A 190 9.22 7.52 6.04
CA ALA A 190 10.23 7.83 5.05
C ALA A 190 11.63 7.29 5.43
N ALA A 191 11.96 7.31 6.72
CA ALA A 191 13.24 6.80 7.23
C ALA A 191 13.35 5.27 7.11
N ASP A 192 12.24 4.55 7.22
CA ASP A 192 12.19 3.10 7.13
C ASP A 192 11.92 2.58 5.71
N LEU A 193 11.40 3.43 4.83
CA LEU A 193 11.05 3.08 3.45
C LEU A 193 12.27 2.57 2.65
N ASN A 194 12.08 1.48 1.92
CA ASN A 194 13.12 0.95 1.05
C ASN A 194 12.62 0.55 -0.35
N HIS A 195 11.49 -0.15 -0.43
CA HIS A 195 11.01 -0.66 -1.70
C HIS A 195 9.50 -0.91 -1.65
N TYR A 196 8.90 -1.18 -2.81
CA TYR A 196 7.52 -1.61 -2.92
C TYR A 196 7.42 -2.98 -3.60
N ILE A 197 6.36 -3.73 -3.31
CA ILE A 197 6.11 -5.05 -3.89
C ILE A 197 4.64 -5.27 -4.24
N CYS A 198 4.39 -6.24 -5.11
CA CYS A 198 3.18 -7.06 -5.03
C CYS A 198 3.37 -8.12 -3.94
N THR A 199 2.43 -8.28 -3.02
CA THR A 199 2.61 -9.26 -1.91
C THR A 199 2.52 -10.72 -2.36
N VAL A 200 2.04 -10.98 -3.58
CA VAL A 200 1.85 -12.32 -4.14
C VAL A 200 2.90 -12.66 -5.20
N HIS A 201 3.40 -11.67 -5.95
CA HIS A 201 4.29 -11.87 -7.08
C HIS A 201 5.63 -11.16 -6.85
N SER A 202 6.67 -11.93 -6.50
CA SER A 202 7.99 -11.38 -6.11
C SER A 202 8.71 -10.59 -7.22
N SER A 203 8.35 -10.79 -8.49
CA SER A 203 8.90 -10.04 -9.62
C SER A 203 8.37 -8.61 -9.73
N MET A 204 7.18 -8.34 -9.18
CA MET A 204 6.57 -7.02 -9.16
C MET A 204 7.13 -6.23 -7.98
N ARG A 205 8.36 -5.75 -8.12
CA ARG A 205 9.10 -5.03 -7.09
C ARG A 205 9.92 -3.92 -7.73
N GLY A 206 9.87 -2.74 -7.14
CA GLY A 206 10.76 -1.63 -7.46
C GLY A 206 11.21 -0.90 -6.20
N GLU A 207 12.20 -0.03 -6.36
CA GLU A 207 12.75 0.78 -5.26
C GLU A 207 11.76 1.89 -4.87
N ALA A 208 11.76 2.26 -3.58
CA ALA A 208 10.93 3.32 -3.04
C ALA A 208 11.79 4.22 -2.15
N GLU A 209 11.74 5.52 -2.40
CA GLU A 209 12.55 6.52 -1.70
C GLU A 209 11.67 7.69 -1.25
N ALA A 210 12.18 8.51 -0.33
CA ALA A 210 11.51 9.73 0.11
C ALA A 210 12.44 10.96 0.03
N ASN A 211 11.87 12.14 -0.26
CA ASN A 211 12.61 13.40 -0.44
C ASN A 211 12.01 14.62 0.26
#